data_AF-A0A938JFQ6-F1
#
_entry.id   AF-A0A938JFQ6-F1
#
_cell.length_a   1.000
_cell.length_b   1.000
_cell.length_c   1.000
_cell.angle_alpha   90.00
_cell.angle_beta   90.00
_cell.angle_gamma   90.00
#
_symmetry.space_group_name_H-M   'P 1'
#
loop_
_entity.id
_entity.type
_entity.pdbx_description
1 polymer ?
#
loop_
_entity_poly.entity_id
_entity_poly.type
_entity_poly.pdbx_seq_one_letter_code
_entity_poly.pdbx_strand_id
1 'polypeptide(L)'
;MDDEVVPHVSEGALPVTRRTLLGGAGVVAAALAIPGTADAALKVITSRSGALNFAIRDRESMQRLALSFANARISAGRIVPDGRSAATMVVDVGPQALIEEITSAAAPAVPVDARLARSSRLAFTLPRGGLPATRAGLLTWLACEPRVTALGAYPAEERIPPADVVYGNPAATQTAIEIPWFMVVSPSDESGWEHPLVGPTRDGRTEVWHTHLATRTFDDKGAPIGYDHSSDTVRVVWLRDKQASRMLGTTPAGIVRTAGSDDYPFEMRPNPQDRSDIGRLTGMTSNAAGTAAVKGGVADPVEVDLTLSALGGTMRASGAWNEPGVSSLTSWQQRTWDGRDTYIRTTRRGFVYPFAAPATLVEEVTREFLADRSGTVRAFERLSQRVIINVASMDLDAADGVPHAGLGAPFSRVTFRTRATPAITGVATPLSGEWRGVTVFVPELAGGEPFAFTITGRDRAGHSIAFEMPLLFAEDKLVSLKPSGSARANFTKTGSRALRTYYNGLPEAKRRANMRGAYVGFAASADGSTSMPTASLDWHLDIGTPRGSSSDLARERRPYSFPRMERATINV
;
A
#
# COMPACT_ATOMS: atom_id res chain seq x y z
N MET A 1 26.29 -44.54 12.80
CA MET A 1 24.92 -44.10 13.12
C MET A 1 25.05 -43.26 14.36
N ASP A 2 25.31 -41.97 14.18
CA ASP A 2 25.30 -40.98 15.25
C ASP A 2 24.82 -39.68 14.59
N ASP A 3 23.62 -39.26 14.98
CA ASP A 3 22.92 -38.07 14.50
C ASP A 3 23.48 -36.83 15.18
N GLU A 4 23.88 -35.85 14.38
CA GLU A 4 24.32 -34.52 14.82
C GLU A 4 23.10 -33.59 14.95
N VAL A 5 22.76 -33.24 16.19
CA VAL A 5 21.64 -32.36 16.55
C VAL A 5 21.99 -30.90 16.25
N VAL A 6 21.29 -30.31 15.28
CA VAL A 6 21.29 -28.86 15.02
C VAL A 6 20.41 -28.17 16.07
N PRO A 7 20.87 -27.12 16.79
CA PRO A 7 20.05 -26.46 17.79
C PRO A 7 19.01 -25.53 17.13
N HIS A 8 17.73 -25.82 17.40
CA HIS A 8 16.62 -24.90 17.16
C HIS A 8 16.72 -23.69 18.11
N VAL A 9 16.88 -22.49 17.56
CA VAL A 9 16.67 -21.24 18.30
C VAL A 9 15.17 -20.92 18.26
N SER A 10 14.56 -20.83 19.42
CA SER A 10 13.16 -20.45 19.60
C SER A 10 12.93 -18.97 19.23
N GLU A 11 12.03 -18.73 18.29
CA GLU A 11 11.53 -17.40 17.95
C GLU A 11 10.54 -16.94 19.03
N GLY A 12 11.02 -16.11 19.96
CA GLY A 12 10.19 -15.35 20.89
C GLY A 12 10.40 -13.85 20.66
N ALA A 13 9.36 -13.14 20.23
CA ALA A 13 9.39 -11.68 20.08
C ALA A 13 9.55 -11.03 21.46
N LEU A 14 10.73 -10.47 21.74
CA LEU A 14 10.96 -9.66 22.94
C LEU A 14 10.37 -8.25 22.75
N PRO A 15 9.84 -7.61 23.81
CA PRO A 15 9.52 -6.19 23.79
C PRO A 15 10.83 -5.40 23.68
N VAL A 16 11.06 -4.74 22.55
CA VAL A 16 12.30 -4.00 22.27
C VAL A 16 12.05 -2.50 22.35
N THR A 17 12.87 -1.80 23.14
CA THR A 17 12.99 -0.34 23.07
C THR A 17 14.23 0.03 22.23
N ARG A 18 14.22 1.15 21.49
CA ARG A 18 15.39 1.57 20.70
C ARG A 18 16.66 1.76 21.55
N ARG A 19 16.50 2.07 22.84
CA ARG A 19 17.61 2.20 23.79
C ARG A 19 18.34 0.86 24.00
N THR A 20 17.65 -0.27 23.91
CA THR A 20 18.26 -1.61 23.99
C THR A 20 19.01 -2.00 22.71
N LEU A 21 18.54 -1.59 21.53
CA LEU A 21 19.19 -1.85 20.22
C LEU A 21 20.43 -0.99 19.95
N LEU A 22 20.42 0.25 20.43
CA LEU A 22 21.62 1.10 20.39
C LEU A 22 22.71 0.57 21.35
N GLY A 23 22.32 -0.26 22.33
CA GLY A 23 23.21 -0.88 23.32
C GLY A 23 23.70 -2.30 23.02
N GLY A 24 23.05 -3.09 22.14
CA GLY A 24 23.51 -4.46 21.87
C GLY A 24 22.69 -5.28 20.86
N ALA A 25 23.42 -6.13 20.12
CA ALA A 25 23.02 -7.20 19.19
C ALA A 25 22.37 -6.80 17.84
N GLY A 26 22.69 -7.41 16.69
CA GLY A 26 23.58 -8.53 16.40
C GLY A 26 23.91 -8.64 14.90
N VAL A 27 25.20 -8.56 14.58
CA VAL A 27 25.83 -9.33 13.50
C VAL A 27 26.96 -10.06 14.18
N VAL A 28 27.15 -11.34 13.88
CA VAL A 28 28.32 -12.12 14.29
C VAL A 28 29.56 -11.48 13.64
N ALA A 29 30.09 -10.47 14.31
CA ALA A 29 31.41 -9.89 14.10
C ALA A 29 31.83 -9.31 15.46
N ALA A 30 32.85 -9.91 16.07
CA ALA A 30 33.38 -9.62 17.41
C ALA A 30 33.27 -8.13 17.81
N ALA A 31 32.28 -7.81 18.65
CA ALA A 31 32.14 -6.49 19.26
C ALA A 31 33.02 -6.42 20.52
N LEU A 32 34.27 -6.01 20.34
CA LEU A 32 35.05 -5.44 21.44
C LEU A 32 34.48 -4.07 21.78
N ALA A 33 33.96 -3.94 23.00
CA ALA A 33 33.65 -2.67 23.64
C ALA A 33 34.93 -1.81 23.75
N ILE A 34 34.81 -0.50 23.53
CA ILE A 34 35.83 0.48 23.95
C ILE A 34 35.10 1.69 24.57
N PRO A 35 35.47 2.11 25.78
CA PRO A 35 35.09 3.40 26.35
C PRO A 35 36.01 4.52 25.85
N GLY A 36 35.48 5.72 25.57
CA GLY A 36 36.31 6.94 25.47
C GLY A 36 36.02 7.88 24.30
N THR A 37 35.69 9.13 24.67
CA THR A 37 35.84 10.44 23.98
C THR A 37 35.62 10.56 22.46
N ALA A 38 34.52 11.23 22.11
CA ALA A 38 34.22 12.20 21.02
C ALA A 38 34.81 12.06 19.59
N ASP A 39 35.79 11.23 19.29
CA ASP A 39 36.35 11.15 17.94
C ASP A 39 35.57 10.17 17.06
N ALA A 40 35.22 10.63 15.86
CA ALA A 40 34.68 9.81 14.79
C ALA A 40 35.67 8.69 14.42
N ALA A 41 35.53 7.53 15.06
CA ALA A 41 36.51 6.45 14.93
C ALA A 41 36.25 5.60 13.69
N LEU A 42 37.24 5.51 12.80
CA LEU A 42 37.28 4.52 11.72
C LEU A 42 37.97 3.25 12.23
N LYS A 43 37.26 2.13 12.28
CA LYS A 43 37.84 0.83 12.68
C LYS A 43 37.91 -0.12 11.48
N VAL A 44 39.11 -0.61 11.17
CA VAL A 44 39.32 -1.69 10.19
C VAL A 44 39.10 -3.02 10.90
N ILE A 45 38.22 -3.87 10.36
CA ILE A 45 37.98 -5.23 10.84
C ILE A 45 38.28 -6.19 9.67
N THR A 46 39.45 -6.81 9.71
CA THR A 46 39.82 -7.86 8.76
C THR A 46 39.17 -9.18 9.18
N SER A 47 38.31 -9.77 8.34
CA SER A 47 37.75 -11.11 8.59
C SER A 47 38.71 -12.19 8.09
N ARG A 48 38.60 -13.41 8.64
CA ARG A 48 39.32 -14.60 8.14
C ARG A 48 38.95 -14.98 6.70
N SER A 49 37.89 -14.38 6.13
CA SER A 49 37.40 -14.62 4.77
C SER A 49 38.01 -13.70 3.70
N GLY A 50 38.91 -12.78 4.05
CA GLY A 50 39.54 -11.86 3.09
C GLY A 50 38.68 -10.65 2.69
N ALA A 51 37.50 -10.46 3.31
CA ALA A 51 36.67 -9.27 3.11
C ALA A 51 37.18 -8.10 3.96
N LEU A 52 37.27 -6.90 3.38
CA LEU A 52 37.64 -5.68 4.10
C LEU A 52 36.38 -5.07 4.71
N ASN A 53 36.38 -4.82 6.03
CA ASN A 53 35.25 -4.19 6.70
C ASN A 53 35.68 -2.94 7.45
N PHE A 54 34.83 -1.92 7.40
CA PHE A 54 34.99 -0.66 8.09
C PHE A 54 33.73 -0.35 8.89
N ALA A 55 33.90 0.30 10.03
CA ALA A 55 32.80 0.91 10.76
C ALA A 55 33.05 2.41 10.90
N ILE A 56 32.03 3.21 10.58
CA ILE A 56 32.00 4.65 10.85
C ILE A 56 31.01 4.85 12.00
N ARG A 57 31.51 5.39 13.11
CA ARG A 57 30.70 5.75 14.27
C ARG A 57 31.02 7.17 14.69
N ASP A 58 29.99 7.99 14.76
CA ASP A 58 30.07 9.31 15.36
C ASP A 58 28.92 9.47 16.37
N ARG A 59 29.26 9.87 17.59
CA ARG A 59 28.29 10.01 18.67
C ARG A 59 27.45 11.27 18.50
N GLU A 60 28.06 12.36 18.05
CA GLU A 60 27.41 13.67 18.02
C GLU A 60 26.31 13.73 16.96
N SER A 61 26.61 13.25 15.75
CA SER A 61 25.62 13.13 14.67
C SER A 61 24.85 11.79 14.69
N MET A 62 25.07 10.94 15.69
CA MET A 62 24.53 9.57 15.75
C MET A 62 24.83 8.73 14.49
N GLN A 63 25.90 9.03 13.75
CA GLN A 63 26.29 8.26 12.57
C GLN A 63 26.68 6.83 12.97
N ARG A 64 26.08 5.84 12.34
CA ARG A 64 26.43 4.43 12.50
C ARG A 64 26.31 3.70 11.16
N LEU A 65 27.46 3.47 10.53
CA LEU A 65 27.55 2.73 9.27
C LEU A 65 28.51 1.55 9.42
N ALA A 66 28.15 0.42 8.83
CA ALA A 66 29.08 -0.70 8.61
C ALA A 66 29.26 -0.88 7.10
N LEU A 67 30.50 -0.85 6.64
CA LEU A 67 30.86 -0.97 5.24
C LEU A 67 31.65 -2.26 5.03
N SER A 68 31.19 -3.10 4.13
CA SER A 68 31.85 -4.35 3.74
C SER A 68 32.25 -4.30 2.29
N PHE A 69 33.48 -4.70 1.99
CA PHE A 69 34.01 -4.73 0.63
C PHE A 69 34.33 -6.16 0.21
N ALA A 70 33.88 -6.51 -1.00
CA ALA A 70 34.18 -7.77 -1.67
C ALA A 70 35.02 -7.52 -2.92
N ASN A 71 35.91 -8.45 -3.25
CA ASN A 71 36.84 -8.38 -4.39
C ASN A 71 37.69 -7.10 -4.39
N ALA A 72 38.05 -6.61 -3.20
CA ALA A 72 38.79 -5.38 -3.01
C ALA A 72 39.97 -5.61 -2.06
N ARG A 73 41.04 -4.85 -2.26
CA ARG A 73 42.23 -4.86 -1.42
C ARG A 73 42.66 -3.43 -1.10
N ILE A 74 43.41 -3.26 -0.02
CA ILE A 74 44.06 -1.99 0.26
C ILE A 74 45.41 -1.94 -0.47
N SER A 75 45.63 -0.90 -1.26
CA SER A 75 46.91 -0.63 -1.92
C SER A 75 47.16 0.86 -1.97
N ALA A 76 48.34 1.31 -1.53
CA ALA A 76 48.72 2.73 -1.50
C ALA A 76 47.66 3.65 -0.85
N GLY A 77 47.08 3.22 0.28
CA GLY A 77 46.06 4.01 1.01
C GLY A 77 44.70 4.09 0.31
N ARG A 78 44.45 3.26 -0.71
CA ARG A 78 43.18 3.18 -1.43
C ARG A 78 42.60 1.77 -1.35
N ILE A 79 41.28 1.68 -1.35
CA ILE A 79 40.51 0.45 -1.52
C ILE A 79 40.29 0.27 -3.02
N VAL A 80 41.05 -0.64 -3.64
CA VAL A 80 41.06 -0.86 -5.08
C VAL A 80 40.56 -2.26 -5.43
N PRO A 81 40.03 -2.49 -6.64
CA PRO A 81 39.68 -3.82 -7.10
C PRO A 81 40.87 -4.79 -7.06
N ASP A 82 40.61 -6.06 -6.73
CA ASP A 82 41.63 -7.11 -6.71
C ASP A 82 41.92 -7.74 -8.10
N GLY A 83 41.12 -7.37 -9.11
CA GLY A 83 41.28 -7.77 -10.51
C GLY A 83 40.54 -9.06 -10.92
N ARG A 84 39.88 -9.77 -10.01
CA ARG A 84 39.20 -11.05 -10.31
C ARG A 84 37.73 -10.89 -10.68
N SER A 85 37.09 -9.86 -10.16
CA SER A 85 35.67 -9.56 -10.33
C SER A 85 35.43 -8.08 -9.99
N ALA A 86 34.24 -7.56 -10.29
CA ALA A 86 33.87 -6.21 -9.89
C ALA A 86 33.93 -6.08 -8.36
N ALA A 87 34.69 -5.10 -7.88
CA ALA A 87 34.77 -4.78 -6.46
C ALA A 87 33.45 -4.16 -6.00
N THR A 88 32.91 -4.65 -4.90
CA THR A 88 31.62 -4.21 -4.37
C THR A 88 31.78 -3.64 -2.97
N MET A 89 31.07 -2.55 -2.68
CA MET A 89 30.86 -1.99 -1.35
C MET A 89 29.41 -2.22 -0.93
N VAL A 90 29.19 -2.70 0.28
CA VAL A 90 27.86 -2.81 0.90
C VAL A 90 27.87 -1.99 2.18
N VAL A 91 26.91 -1.09 2.33
CA VAL A 91 26.72 -0.22 3.50
C VAL A 91 25.47 -0.65 4.24
N ASP A 92 25.61 -1.15 5.46
CA ASP A 92 24.50 -1.38 6.38
C ASP A 92 24.17 -0.07 7.11
N VAL A 93 22.90 0.34 6.99
CA VAL A 93 22.36 1.58 7.58
C VAL A 93 21.38 1.29 8.73
N GLY A 94 21.26 0.03 9.16
CA GLY A 94 20.36 -0.39 10.21
C GLY A 94 18.87 -0.38 9.80
N PRO A 95 17.96 -0.66 10.75
CA PRO A 95 16.51 -0.67 10.51
C PRO A 95 15.96 0.72 10.16
N GLN A 96 15.13 0.77 9.12
CA GLN A 96 14.60 2.04 8.60
C GLN A 96 13.10 2.23 8.86
N ALA A 97 12.38 1.20 9.30
CA ALA A 97 10.95 1.28 9.63
C ALA A 97 10.63 0.65 10.99
N LEU A 98 9.62 1.20 11.65
CA LEU A 98 8.96 0.73 12.86
C LEU A 98 7.46 0.83 12.62
N ILE A 99 6.76 -0.30 12.66
CA ILE A 99 5.31 -0.34 12.57
C ILE A 99 4.71 -0.39 13.97
N GLU A 100 3.61 0.34 14.18
CA GLU A 100 2.87 0.41 15.44
C GLU A 100 1.44 -0.12 15.23
N GLU A 101 0.83 -0.60 16.30
CA GLU A 101 -0.58 -0.98 16.30
C GLU A 101 -1.48 0.24 16.10
N ILE A 102 -2.40 0.11 15.15
CA ILE A 102 -3.51 1.04 14.95
C ILE A 102 -4.56 0.75 16.00
N THR A 103 -5.05 1.81 16.65
CA THR A 103 -6.09 1.71 17.66
C THR A 103 -7.39 2.41 17.25
N SER A 104 -8.51 1.79 17.61
CA SER A 104 -9.86 2.35 17.49
C SER A 104 -10.37 2.97 18.80
N ALA A 105 -9.65 2.81 19.91
CA ALA A 105 -10.08 3.32 21.21
C ALA A 105 -10.04 4.85 21.27
N ALA A 106 -10.96 5.44 22.03
CA ALA A 106 -10.92 6.88 22.31
C ALA A 106 -9.68 7.25 23.15
N ALA A 107 -9.25 6.35 24.04
CA ALA A 107 -8.03 6.46 24.83
C ALA A 107 -7.33 5.09 24.86
N PRO A 108 -6.39 4.81 23.94
CA PRO A 108 -5.70 3.52 23.89
C PRO A 108 -4.82 3.29 25.12
N ALA A 109 -4.70 2.03 25.51
CA ALA A 109 -3.65 1.60 26.42
C ALA A 109 -2.29 1.84 25.73
N VAL A 110 -1.32 2.37 26.48
CA VAL A 110 0.05 2.56 26.01
C VAL A 110 1.01 1.84 26.96
N PRO A 111 2.15 1.33 26.48
CA PRO A 111 2.63 1.38 25.09
C PRO A 111 1.76 0.53 24.15
N VAL A 112 1.57 1.01 22.91
CA VAL A 112 0.95 0.21 21.84
C VAL A 112 1.94 -0.86 21.37
N ASP A 113 1.43 -1.94 20.80
CA ASP A 113 2.31 -2.95 20.21
C ASP A 113 3.09 -2.36 19.02
N ALA A 114 4.35 -2.79 18.88
CA ALA A 114 5.21 -2.32 17.80
C ALA A 114 6.19 -3.41 17.34
N ARG A 115 6.62 -3.31 16.08
CA ARG A 115 7.64 -4.17 15.47
C ARG A 115 8.64 -3.33 14.69
N LEU A 116 9.92 -3.68 14.81
CA LEU A 116 10.98 -3.03 14.05
C LEU A 116 11.29 -3.84 12.79
N ALA A 117 11.63 -3.13 11.70
CA ALA A 117 12.12 -3.72 10.46
C ALA A 117 13.49 -4.37 10.65
N ARG A 118 13.92 -5.17 9.67
CA ARG A 118 15.31 -5.65 9.61
C ARG A 118 16.23 -4.55 9.08
N SER A 119 17.55 -4.78 9.17
CA SER A 119 18.53 -3.84 8.61
C SER A 119 18.35 -3.63 7.12
N SER A 120 18.46 -2.38 6.69
CA SER A 120 18.56 -1.97 5.29
C SER A 120 20.01 -1.88 4.86
N ARG A 121 20.26 -2.03 3.56
CA ARG A 121 21.59 -1.90 2.97
C ARG A 121 21.59 -1.20 1.62
N LEU A 122 22.65 -0.47 1.37
CA LEU A 122 22.98 0.11 0.07
C LEU A 122 24.18 -0.65 -0.51
N ALA A 123 24.16 -0.97 -1.80
CA ALA A 123 25.26 -1.68 -2.44
C ALA A 123 25.74 -0.92 -3.69
N PHE A 124 27.05 -0.96 -3.92
CA PHE A 124 27.69 -0.21 -4.98
C PHE A 124 28.85 -1.00 -5.62
N THR A 125 29.07 -0.82 -6.91
CA THR A 125 30.31 -1.21 -7.60
C THR A 125 31.32 -0.07 -7.45
N LEU A 126 32.56 -0.39 -7.07
CA LEU A 126 33.62 0.60 -6.93
C LEU A 126 34.13 1.06 -8.29
N PRO A 127 34.57 2.33 -8.41
CA PRO A 127 35.29 2.80 -9.59
C PRO A 127 36.61 2.06 -9.76
N ARG A 128 37.13 1.99 -11.00
CA ARG A 128 38.41 1.32 -11.31
C ARG A 128 39.58 1.85 -10.49
N GLY A 129 39.62 3.16 -10.23
CA GLY A 129 40.64 3.82 -9.39
C GLY A 129 40.48 3.58 -7.88
N GLY A 130 39.43 2.86 -7.46
CA GLY A 130 39.10 2.61 -6.07
C GLY A 130 38.68 3.87 -5.30
N LEU A 131 38.51 3.72 -3.99
CA LEU A 131 38.20 4.81 -3.06
C LEU A 131 39.38 5.08 -2.12
N PRO A 132 39.61 6.32 -1.67
CA PRO A 132 40.54 6.56 -0.56
C PRO A 132 40.12 5.77 0.69
N ALA A 133 41.07 5.12 1.36
CA ALA A 133 40.81 4.38 2.61
C ALA A 133 40.73 5.34 3.83
N THR A 134 39.93 6.38 3.71
CA THR A 134 39.71 7.42 4.73
C THR A 134 38.22 7.60 4.98
N ARG A 135 37.83 8.24 6.10
CA ARG A 135 36.41 8.52 6.39
C ARG A 135 35.73 9.25 5.23
N ALA A 136 36.34 10.30 4.70
CA ALA A 136 35.78 11.05 3.57
C ALA A 136 35.70 10.21 2.28
N GLY A 137 36.73 9.40 2.00
CA GLY A 137 36.73 8.51 0.83
C GLY A 137 35.65 7.44 0.88
N LEU A 138 35.37 6.89 2.07
CA LEU A 138 34.31 5.90 2.31
C LEU A 138 32.89 6.47 2.17
N LEU A 139 32.74 7.79 2.22
CA LEU A 139 31.49 8.52 2.03
C LEU A 139 31.37 9.13 0.62
N THR A 140 32.31 8.85 -0.30
CA THR A 140 32.24 9.39 -1.68
C THR A 140 31.37 8.51 -2.58
N TRP A 141 30.09 8.37 -2.25
CA TRP A 141 29.20 7.42 -2.94
C TRP A 141 28.80 7.84 -4.36
N LEU A 142 28.84 9.14 -4.68
CA LEU A 142 28.61 9.65 -6.04
C LEU A 142 29.54 9.01 -7.08
N ALA A 143 30.77 8.67 -6.68
CA ALA A 143 31.77 8.06 -7.55
C ALA A 143 31.57 6.56 -7.78
N CYS A 144 30.58 5.95 -7.11
CA CYS A 144 30.29 4.53 -7.21
C CYS A 144 29.02 4.30 -8.05
N GLU A 145 28.96 3.15 -8.72
CA GLU A 145 27.77 2.74 -9.47
C GLU A 145 26.82 1.98 -8.52
N PRO A 146 25.53 2.34 -8.42
CA PRO A 146 24.58 1.63 -7.56
C PRO A 146 24.40 0.20 -8.05
N ARG A 147 24.24 -0.73 -7.11
CA ARG A 147 23.88 -2.12 -7.40
C ARG A 147 22.47 -2.37 -6.92
N VAL A 148 21.51 -2.27 -7.82
CA VAL A 148 20.09 -2.48 -7.53
C VAL A 148 19.62 -3.85 -8.01
N THR A 149 18.36 -4.19 -7.74
CA THR A 149 17.75 -5.41 -8.30
C THR A 149 17.34 -5.21 -9.76
N ALA A 150 17.15 -6.30 -10.51
CA ALA A 150 16.67 -6.21 -11.89
C ALA A 150 15.34 -5.46 -12.00
N LEU A 151 14.37 -5.78 -11.13
CA LEU A 151 13.10 -5.05 -11.09
C LEU A 151 13.30 -3.57 -10.71
N GLY A 152 14.16 -3.30 -9.73
CA GLY A 152 14.42 -1.94 -9.24
C GLY A 152 15.08 -1.03 -10.27
N ALA A 153 15.93 -1.57 -11.15
CA ALA A 153 16.76 -0.81 -12.09
C ALA A 153 15.97 0.19 -12.95
N TYR A 154 14.75 -0.17 -13.33
CA TYR A 154 13.93 0.58 -14.28
C TYR A 154 13.29 1.83 -13.66
N PRO A 155 13.63 3.06 -14.11
CA PRO A 155 12.91 4.29 -13.75
C PRO A 155 11.44 4.29 -14.21
N ALA A 156 10.75 5.41 -13.99
CA ALA A 156 9.41 5.65 -14.49
C ALA A 156 9.37 5.63 -16.03
N GLU A 157 8.22 5.29 -16.61
CA GLU A 157 7.96 5.24 -18.06
C GLU A 157 8.77 4.20 -18.87
N GLU A 158 9.81 3.60 -18.29
CA GLU A 158 10.57 2.55 -18.96
C GLU A 158 9.82 1.20 -18.98
N ARG A 159 9.97 0.48 -20.09
CA ARG A 159 9.39 -0.85 -20.26
C ARG A 159 10.23 -1.90 -19.54
N ILE A 160 9.66 -2.51 -18.51
CA ILE A 160 10.27 -3.62 -17.77
C ILE A 160 10.06 -4.94 -18.53
N PRO A 161 11.12 -5.71 -18.83
CA PRO A 161 11.01 -7.06 -19.33
C PRO A 161 10.32 -7.99 -18.32
N PRO A 162 9.41 -8.88 -18.74
CA PRO A 162 8.74 -9.81 -17.82
C PRO A 162 9.70 -10.71 -17.02
N ALA A 163 10.89 -10.99 -17.58
CA ALA A 163 11.93 -11.79 -16.93
C ALA A 163 12.58 -11.08 -15.74
N ASP A 164 12.56 -9.74 -15.71
CA ASP A 164 13.18 -8.93 -14.66
C ASP A 164 12.23 -8.66 -13.50
N VAL A 165 10.94 -9.01 -13.65
CA VAL A 165 9.95 -8.98 -12.57
C VAL A 165 10.12 -10.20 -11.68
N VAL A 166 11.19 -10.16 -10.90
CA VAL A 166 11.56 -11.16 -9.91
C VAL A 166 11.38 -10.59 -8.52
N TYR A 167 10.35 -11.06 -7.83
CA TYR A 167 10.19 -10.77 -6.41
C TYR A 167 10.96 -11.78 -5.57
N GLY A 168 11.81 -11.29 -4.68
CA GLY A 168 12.60 -12.18 -3.83
C GLY A 168 13.69 -11.44 -3.10
N ASN A 169 14.23 -12.09 -2.07
CA ASN A 169 15.30 -11.51 -1.26
C ASN A 169 16.47 -11.07 -2.15
N PRO A 170 16.78 -9.76 -2.20
CA PRO A 170 17.90 -9.27 -3.01
C PRO A 170 19.21 -9.91 -2.58
N ALA A 171 20.14 -10.09 -3.52
CA ALA A 171 21.47 -10.61 -3.20
C ALA A 171 22.18 -9.70 -2.20
N ALA A 172 23.09 -10.25 -1.39
CA ALA A 172 23.82 -9.47 -0.38
C ALA A 172 24.60 -8.27 -0.97
N THR A 173 24.95 -8.33 -2.26
CA THR A 173 25.62 -7.29 -3.04
C THR A 173 24.66 -6.39 -3.83
N GLN A 174 23.38 -6.39 -3.48
CA GLN A 174 22.35 -5.51 -4.03
C GLN A 174 21.69 -4.68 -2.92
N THR A 175 21.31 -3.46 -3.26
CA THR A 175 20.55 -2.52 -2.42
C THR A 175 19.20 -3.12 -2.06
N ALA A 176 18.88 -3.09 -0.76
CA ALA A 176 17.64 -3.60 -0.20
C ALA A 176 17.26 -2.74 1.01
N ILE A 177 16.20 -1.95 0.88
CA ILE A 177 15.76 -1.00 1.91
C ILE A 177 14.39 -1.45 2.40
N GLU A 178 14.28 -1.78 3.69
CA GLU A 178 13.00 -2.16 4.27
C GLU A 178 12.28 -0.92 4.82
N ILE A 179 11.48 -0.30 3.95
CA ILE A 179 10.63 0.84 4.27
C ILE A 179 9.46 0.89 3.26
N PRO A 180 8.20 0.78 3.71
CA PRO A 180 7.76 0.55 5.09
C PRO A 180 8.02 -0.89 5.58
N TRP A 181 7.63 -1.19 6.83
CA TRP A 181 7.83 -2.51 7.44
C TRP A 181 7.33 -3.65 6.53
N PHE A 182 8.16 -4.68 6.37
CA PHE A 182 7.94 -5.84 5.48
C PHE A 182 7.90 -5.57 3.96
N MET A 183 8.03 -4.33 3.51
CA MET A 183 8.24 -3.98 2.11
C MET A 183 9.71 -3.64 1.88
N VAL A 184 10.39 -4.49 1.13
CA VAL A 184 11.76 -4.21 0.69
C VAL A 184 11.69 -3.55 -0.68
N VAL A 185 12.20 -2.32 -0.73
CA VAL A 185 12.27 -1.50 -1.93
C VAL A 185 13.70 -1.41 -2.47
N SER A 186 13.79 -1.18 -3.77
CA SER A 186 15.05 -0.90 -4.48
C SER A 186 14.82 0.31 -5.39
N PRO A 187 15.74 1.29 -5.41
CA PRO A 187 15.66 2.42 -6.32
C PRO A 187 16.09 2.04 -7.74
N SER A 188 15.98 2.98 -8.69
CA SER A 188 16.51 2.85 -10.05
C SER A 188 18.04 2.74 -10.08
N ASP A 189 18.60 2.28 -11.20
CA ASP A 189 20.05 2.26 -11.41
C ASP A 189 20.63 3.65 -11.74
N GLU A 190 19.78 4.62 -12.06
CA GLU A 190 20.13 6.03 -12.18
C GLU A 190 20.32 6.70 -10.81
N SER A 191 19.78 6.09 -9.76
CA SER A 191 19.79 6.65 -8.41
C SER A 191 21.16 6.64 -7.73
N GLY A 192 21.35 7.53 -6.76
CA GLY A 192 22.50 7.67 -5.89
C GLY A 192 22.07 8.22 -4.53
N TRP A 193 23.04 8.64 -3.74
CA TRP A 193 22.83 8.94 -2.32
C TRP A 193 23.65 10.16 -1.89
N GLU A 194 22.98 11.27 -1.66
CA GLU A 194 23.57 12.51 -1.19
C GLU A 194 23.65 12.53 0.34
N HIS A 195 24.73 13.07 0.91
CA HIS A 195 24.87 13.24 2.36
C HIS A 195 26.00 14.21 2.71
N PRO A 196 25.94 14.85 3.88
CA PRO A 196 27.04 15.66 4.37
C PRO A 196 28.23 14.79 4.81
N LEU A 197 29.45 15.22 4.48
CA LEU A 197 30.68 14.62 5.03
C LEU A 197 30.90 15.02 6.49
N VAL A 198 30.45 16.21 6.87
CA VAL A 198 30.45 16.74 8.25
C VAL A 198 29.06 17.28 8.51
N GLY A 199 28.39 16.75 9.53
CA GLY A 199 27.05 17.21 9.90
C GLY A 199 27.11 18.65 10.43
N PRO A 200 26.11 19.50 10.12
CA PRO A 200 26.09 20.85 10.64
C PRO A 200 25.86 20.84 12.17
N THR A 201 26.60 21.69 12.88
CA THR A 201 26.40 21.95 14.31
C THR A 201 25.94 23.40 14.47
N ARG A 202 24.84 23.60 15.18
CA ARG A 202 24.30 24.92 15.49
C ARG A 202 23.85 24.97 16.94
N ASP A 203 24.24 26.02 17.66
CA ASP A 203 23.85 26.26 19.05
C ASP A 203 24.10 25.05 19.98
N GLY A 204 25.24 24.37 19.77
CA GLY A 204 25.64 23.19 20.55
C GLY A 204 24.85 21.91 20.22
N ARG A 205 24.06 21.90 19.14
CA ARG A 205 23.32 20.73 18.65
C ARG A 205 23.87 20.33 17.29
N THR A 206 24.28 19.07 17.18
CA THR A 206 24.70 18.47 15.91
C THR A 206 23.51 17.75 15.28
N GLU A 207 23.30 17.99 13.98
CA GLU A 207 22.25 17.31 13.24
C GLU A 207 22.55 15.80 13.14
N VAL A 208 21.48 14.99 13.12
CA VAL A 208 21.61 13.55 12.88
C VAL A 208 22.12 13.33 11.47
N TRP A 209 23.20 12.55 11.34
CA TRP A 209 23.73 12.18 10.04
C TRP A 209 22.68 11.36 9.28
N HIS A 210 22.49 11.73 8.03
CA HIS A 210 21.54 11.11 7.15
C HIS A 210 22.05 11.07 5.71
N THR A 211 21.44 10.24 4.89
CA THR A 211 21.66 10.20 3.45
C THR A 211 20.34 10.18 2.69
N HIS A 212 20.24 11.02 1.67
CA HIS A 212 19.06 11.23 0.86
C HIS A 212 19.21 10.50 -0.47
N LEU A 213 18.20 9.72 -0.86
CA LEU A 213 18.07 9.21 -2.23
C LEU A 213 18.03 10.40 -3.19
N ALA A 214 18.72 10.28 -4.32
CA ALA A 214 18.68 11.28 -5.37
C ALA A 214 19.03 10.66 -6.72
N THR A 215 18.46 11.15 -7.80
CA THR A 215 18.81 10.78 -9.18
C THR A 215 20.18 11.37 -9.52
N ARG A 216 21.11 10.57 -10.03
CA ARG A 216 22.45 11.07 -10.40
C ARG A 216 22.37 11.90 -11.67
N THR A 217 23.06 13.03 -11.68
CA THR A 217 23.25 13.85 -12.88
C THR A 217 24.64 13.59 -13.48
N PHE A 218 24.73 13.65 -14.81
CA PHE A 218 25.95 13.31 -15.55
C PHE A 218 26.37 14.46 -16.48
N ASP A 219 27.68 14.61 -16.69
CA ASP A 219 28.20 15.50 -17.74
C ASP A 219 28.08 14.87 -19.15
N ASP A 220 28.44 15.64 -20.17
CA ASP A 220 28.44 15.18 -21.58
C ASP A 220 29.33 13.96 -21.84
N LYS A 221 30.23 13.60 -20.91
CA LYS A 221 31.14 12.45 -20.99
C LYS A 221 30.64 11.26 -20.16
N GLY A 222 29.46 11.36 -19.55
CA GLY A 222 28.85 10.32 -18.73
C GLY A 222 29.48 10.19 -17.34
N ALA A 223 30.22 11.19 -16.86
CA ALA A 223 30.73 11.22 -15.49
C ALA A 223 29.66 11.80 -14.55
N PRO A 224 29.41 11.18 -13.37
CA PRO A 224 28.45 11.71 -12.42
C PRO A 224 28.99 13.02 -11.83
N ILE A 225 28.19 14.08 -11.87
CA ILE A 225 28.57 15.43 -11.43
C ILE A 225 27.73 15.95 -10.26
N GLY A 226 26.61 15.29 -9.94
CA GLY A 226 25.76 15.70 -8.83
C GLY A 226 24.49 14.88 -8.72
N TYR A 227 23.48 15.52 -8.15
CA TYR A 227 22.21 14.94 -7.77
C TYR A 227 21.05 15.85 -8.17
N ASP A 228 19.91 15.23 -8.47
CA ASP A 228 18.61 15.86 -8.64
C ASP A 228 17.57 15.02 -7.90
N HIS A 229 16.56 15.68 -7.32
CA HIS A 229 15.50 15.04 -6.53
C HIS A 229 14.15 15.02 -7.26
N SER A 230 14.09 15.48 -8.50
CA SER A 230 12.83 15.62 -9.24
C SER A 230 12.21 14.29 -9.70
N SER A 231 13.00 13.20 -9.73
CA SER A 231 12.63 11.92 -10.33
C SER A 231 12.94 10.70 -9.45
N ASP A 232 13.03 10.90 -8.13
CA ASP A 232 13.39 9.83 -7.19
C ASP A 232 12.27 8.79 -7.08
N THR A 233 12.59 7.55 -7.43
CA THR A 233 11.62 6.47 -7.48
C THR A 233 12.15 5.17 -6.90
N VAL A 234 11.23 4.35 -6.39
CA VAL A 234 11.52 3.00 -5.88
C VAL A 234 10.48 2.01 -6.36
N ARG A 235 10.86 0.73 -6.43
CA ARG A 235 9.94 -0.39 -6.67
C ARG A 235 9.99 -1.36 -5.51
N VAL A 236 8.87 -2.03 -5.25
CA VAL A 236 8.81 -3.11 -4.26
C VAL A 236 9.38 -4.36 -4.88
N VAL A 237 10.53 -4.80 -4.39
CA VAL A 237 11.29 -5.92 -4.98
C VAL A 237 11.15 -7.19 -4.16
N TRP A 238 10.74 -7.06 -2.89
CA TRP A 238 10.48 -8.20 -2.04
C TRP A 238 9.52 -7.87 -0.90
N LEU A 239 8.63 -8.80 -0.61
CA LEU A 239 7.76 -8.77 0.56
C LEU A 239 8.29 -9.78 1.57
N ARG A 240 8.66 -9.32 2.77
CA ARG A 240 9.04 -10.24 3.86
C ARG A 240 7.83 -10.90 4.50
N ASP A 241 6.68 -10.25 4.37
CA ASP A 241 5.38 -10.80 4.69
C ASP A 241 5.11 -12.05 3.85
N LYS A 242 5.06 -13.22 4.50
CA LYS A 242 4.78 -14.48 3.79
C LYS A 242 3.34 -14.52 3.28
N GLN A 243 2.40 -13.87 3.96
CA GLN A 243 1.01 -13.75 3.54
C GLN A 243 0.86 -12.86 2.31
N ALA A 244 1.42 -11.66 2.34
CA ALA A 244 1.44 -10.77 1.17
C ALA A 244 2.23 -11.40 0.00
N SER A 245 3.34 -12.09 0.26
CA SER A 245 4.09 -12.82 -0.78
C SER A 245 3.27 -13.91 -1.46
N ARG A 246 2.47 -14.67 -0.70
CA ARG A 246 1.54 -15.65 -1.26
C ARG A 246 0.46 -14.98 -2.11
N MET A 247 -0.07 -13.84 -1.66
CA MET A 247 -1.04 -13.04 -2.41
C MET A 247 -0.43 -12.39 -3.66
N LEU A 248 0.86 -12.06 -3.65
CA LEU A 248 1.56 -11.53 -4.81
C LEU A 248 1.70 -12.59 -5.91
N GLY A 249 2.01 -13.83 -5.53
CA GLY A 249 2.17 -14.96 -6.45
C GLY A 249 0.87 -15.60 -6.96
N THR A 250 -0.28 -15.34 -6.33
CA THR A 250 -1.58 -15.94 -6.69
C THR A 250 -2.63 -14.87 -6.95
N THR A 251 -3.45 -14.95 -8.01
CA THR A 251 -4.59 -14.03 -8.23
C THR A 251 -5.40 -13.84 -6.93
N PRO A 252 -5.82 -12.61 -6.53
CA PRO A 252 -6.06 -12.26 -5.12
C PRO A 252 -6.87 -13.32 -4.38
N ALA A 253 -6.20 -14.13 -3.56
CA ALA A 253 -6.75 -15.29 -2.90
C ALA A 253 -6.80 -15.08 -1.39
N GLY A 254 -7.63 -14.13 -0.96
CA GLY A 254 -8.08 -14.03 0.43
C GLY A 254 -7.92 -12.63 1.02
N ILE A 255 -8.99 -12.16 1.65
CA ILE A 255 -8.92 -11.02 2.57
C ILE A 255 -8.13 -11.51 3.79
N VAL A 256 -7.18 -10.71 4.28
CA VAL A 256 -6.54 -10.93 5.58
C VAL A 256 -7.61 -10.71 6.64
N ARG A 257 -8.02 -11.78 7.34
CA ARG A 257 -9.31 -11.80 8.04
C ARG A 257 -9.31 -11.04 9.36
N THR A 258 -8.20 -11.07 10.08
CA THR A 258 -8.02 -10.44 11.39
C THR A 258 -6.53 -10.43 11.69
N ALA A 259 -6.08 -9.45 12.45
CA ALA A 259 -4.77 -9.49 13.08
C ALA A 259 -4.63 -10.68 14.03
N GLY A 260 -3.39 -11.06 14.34
CA GLY A 260 -3.04 -12.14 15.27
C GLY A 260 -2.14 -13.24 14.69
N SER A 261 -1.54 -13.03 13.53
CA SER A 261 -0.51 -13.93 12.97
C SER A 261 0.88 -13.28 13.04
N ASP A 262 1.96 -14.06 12.90
CA ASP A 262 3.32 -13.49 12.93
C ASP A 262 3.56 -12.42 11.86
N ASP A 263 2.93 -12.58 10.68
CA ASP A 263 3.05 -11.64 9.56
C ASP A 263 2.01 -10.48 9.60
N TYR A 264 0.99 -10.60 10.46
CA TYR A 264 -0.04 -9.60 10.71
C TYR A 264 -0.45 -9.60 12.20
N PRO A 265 0.45 -9.20 13.13
CA PRO A 265 0.26 -9.43 14.57
C PRO A 265 -0.83 -8.56 15.19
N PHE A 266 -0.99 -7.34 14.70
CA PHE A 266 -1.97 -6.35 15.16
C PHE A 266 -2.53 -5.59 13.96
N GLU A 267 -3.62 -4.83 14.16
CA GLU A 267 -4.17 -4.01 13.09
C GLU A 267 -3.13 -2.96 12.70
N MET A 268 -2.75 -2.96 11.42
CA MET A 268 -1.74 -2.05 10.90
C MET A 268 -1.99 -1.75 9.42
N ARG A 269 -1.37 -0.67 8.93
CA ARG A 269 -1.31 -0.36 7.50
C ARG A 269 0.14 -0.12 7.09
N PRO A 270 0.52 -0.41 5.83
CA PRO A 270 -0.25 -1.19 4.86
C PRO A 270 -0.49 -2.63 5.36
N ASN A 271 -1.72 -3.15 5.21
CA ASN A 271 -2.02 -4.54 5.59
C ASN A 271 -1.45 -5.51 4.54
N PRO A 272 -1.47 -6.84 4.73
CA PRO A 272 -0.88 -7.76 3.75
C PRO A 272 -1.50 -7.69 2.35
N GLN A 273 -2.78 -7.33 2.22
CA GLN A 273 -3.41 -7.10 0.91
C GLN A 273 -2.84 -5.85 0.25
N ASP A 274 -2.73 -4.74 0.99
CA ASP A 274 -2.14 -3.50 0.50
C ASP A 274 -0.68 -3.72 0.05
N ARG A 275 0.14 -4.40 0.85
CA ARG A 275 1.55 -4.69 0.49
C ARG A 275 1.67 -5.53 -0.77
N SER A 276 0.79 -6.53 -0.92
CA SER A 276 0.71 -7.35 -2.14
C SER A 276 0.29 -6.51 -3.34
N ASP A 277 -0.72 -5.65 -3.20
CA ASP A 277 -1.23 -4.81 -4.28
C ASP A 277 -0.21 -3.76 -4.71
N ILE A 278 0.44 -3.06 -3.77
CA ILE A 278 1.54 -2.14 -4.08
C ILE A 278 2.68 -2.89 -4.79
N GLY A 279 3.04 -4.08 -4.28
CA GLY A 279 3.99 -4.97 -4.93
C GLY A 279 3.67 -5.21 -6.40
N ARG A 280 2.43 -5.67 -6.69
CA ARG A 280 1.95 -5.91 -8.05
C ARG A 280 2.02 -4.65 -8.92
N LEU A 281 1.51 -3.53 -8.42
CA LEU A 281 1.39 -2.30 -9.19
C LEU A 281 2.76 -1.70 -9.57
N THR A 282 3.80 -1.93 -8.75
CA THR A 282 5.18 -1.51 -9.06
C THR A 282 5.94 -2.43 -10.02
N GLY A 283 5.35 -3.52 -10.49
CA GLY A 283 6.02 -4.48 -11.38
C GLY A 283 5.12 -5.17 -12.41
N MET A 284 3.86 -4.77 -12.53
CA MET A 284 2.89 -5.35 -13.46
C MET A 284 1.98 -4.25 -14.00
N THR A 285 1.59 -4.39 -15.27
CA THR A 285 0.61 -3.54 -15.97
C THR A 285 -0.61 -4.38 -16.38
N SER A 286 -1.68 -3.75 -16.82
CA SER A 286 -2.80 -4.41 -17.47
C SER A 286 -2.42 -4.76 -18.92
N ASN A 287 -2.95 -5.85 -19.45
CA ASN A 287 -2.88 -6.13 -20.88
C ASN A 287 -3.56 -5.00 -21.70
N ALA A 288 -3.39 -5.01 -23.03
CA ALA A 288 -3.99 -3.99 -23.91
C ALA A 288 -5.54 -3.88 -23.79
N ALA A 289 -6.21 -4.92 -23.31
CA ALA A 289 -7.65 -4.89 -23.07
C ALA A 289 -8.04 -4.29 -21.70
N GLY A 290 -7.07 -4.04 -20.80
CA GLY A 290 -7.29 -3.57 -19.44
C GLY A 290 -7.83 -4.63 -18.48
N THR A 291 -7.86 -5.91 -18.88
CA THR A 291 -8.64 -6.94 -18.19
C THR A 291 -7.83 -7.95 -17.38
N ALA A 292 -6.50 -7.92 -17.48
CA ALA A 292 -5.64 -8.90 -16.83
C ALA A 292 -4.24 -8.33 -16.55
N ALA A 293 -3.67 -8.72 -15.41
CA ALA A 293 -2.29 -8.41 -15.05
C ALA A 293 -1.30 -9.11 -16.00
N VAL A 294 -0.29 -8.35 -16.43
CA VAL A 294 0.87 -8.79 -17.20
C VAL A 294 2.11 -8.38 -16.43
N LYS A 295 3.06 -9.31 -16.26
CA LYS A 295 4.35 -8.98 -15.64
C LYS A 295 5.12 -8.00 -16.52
N GLY A 296 5.68 -6.97 -15.89
CA GLY A 296 6.51 -5.96 -16.54
C GLY A 296 5.66 -4.96 -17.31
N GLY A 297 6.13 -4.53 -18.48
CA GLY A 297 5.51 -3.44 -19.23
C GLY A 297 5.88 -2.08 -18.64
N VAL A 298 5.04 -1.07 -18.88
CA VAL A 298 5.24 0.29 -18.37
C VAL A 298 4.59 0.39 -16.99
N ALA A 299 5.03 -0.46 -16.05
CA ALA A 299 4.50 -0.45 -14.69
C ALA A 299 5.09 0.74 -13.94
N ASP A 300 4.25 1.59 -13.37
CA ASP A 300 4.74 2.81 -12.70
C ASP A 300 5.41 2.47 -11.36
N PRO A 301 6.60 3.03 -11.07
CA PRO A 301 7.22 2.91 -9.76
C PRO A 301 6.49 3.77 -8.72
N VAL A 302 7.01 3.80 -7.50
CA VAL A 302 6.58 4.71 -6.45
C VAL A 302 7.51 5.90 -6.45
N GLU A 303 6.97 7.11 -6.56
CA GLU A 303 7.72 8.35 -6.32
C GLU A 303 8.04 8.47 -4.83
N VAL A 304 9.26 8.89 -4.50
CA VAL A 304 9.70 8.94 -3.11
C VAL A 304 10.71 10.05 -2.83
N ASP A 305 10.50 10.78 -1.73
CA ASP A 305 11.53 11.54 -1.00
C ASP A 305 11.99 10.65 0.17
N LEU A 306 13.22 10.13 0.12
CA LEU A 306 13.71 9.09 1.04
C LEU A 306 15.05 9.45 1.65
N THR A 307 15.04 9.69 2.96
CA THR A 307 16.24 9.91 3.77
C THR A 307 16.44 8.76 4.76
N LEU A 308 17.65 8.21 4.84
CA LEU A 308 18.02 7.13 5.75
C LEU A 308 18.93 7.66 6.87
N SER A 309 18.69 7.22 8.10
CA SER A 309 19.49 7.61 9.26
C SER A 309 19.63 6.47 10.28
N ALA A 310 20.45 6.68 11.31
CA ALA A 310 20.53 5.77 12.44
C ALA A 310 19.28 5.77 13.32
N LEU A 311 18.42 6.79 13.22
CA LEU A 311 17.12 6.83 13.88
C LEU A 311 16.01 6.17 13.05
N GLY A 312 16.28 5.77 11.81
CA GLY A 312 15.30 5.23 10.87
C GLY A 312 15.02 6.17 9.71
N GLY A 313 14.20 5.72 8.77
CA GLY A 313 13.99 6.42 7.51
C GLY A 313 12.89 7.47 7.59
N THR A 314 13.16 8.65 7.05
CA THR A 314 12.16 9.67 6.77
C THR A 314 11.78 9.53 5.31
N MET A 315 10.49 9.33 5.04
CA MET A 315 9.99 9.00 3.72
C MET A 315 8.73 9.80 3.43
N ARG A 316 8.57 10.29 2.20
CA ARG A 316 7.28 10.60 1.60
C ARG A 316 7.17 9.81 0.31
N ALA A 317 6.31 8.81 0.30
CA ALA A 317 6.06 7.96 -0.86
C ALA A 317 4.67 8.21 -1.43
N SER A 318 4.56 8.24 -2.76
CA SER A 318 3.29 8.29 -3.48
C SER A 318 3.32 7.38 -4.69
N GLY A 319 2.28 6.56 -4.81
CA GLY A 319 1.98 5.81 -6.03
C GLY A 319 0.55 6.07 -6.47
N ALA A 320 0.36 6.19 -7.78
CA ALA A 320 -0.93 6.38 -8.42
C ALA A 320 -0.97 5.49 -9.66
N TRP A 321 -2.00 4.65 -9.76
CA TRP A 321 -2.10 3.66 -10.82
C TRP A 321 -3.52 3.61 -11.38
N ASN A 322 -3.62 3.39 -12.69
CA ASN A 322 -4.86 3.09 -13.37
C ASN A 322 -4.79 1.70 -14.02
N GLU A 323 -4.57 0.69 -13.19
CA GLU A 323 -4.31 -0.68 -13.62
C GLU A 323 -5.41 -1.66 -13.18
N PRO A 324 -6.62 -1.55 -13.73
CA PRO A 324 -7.78 -2.31 -13.26
C PRO A 324 -7.62 -3.82 -13.42
N GLY A 325 -6.79 -4.29 -14.36
CA GLY A 325 -6.45 -5.70 -14.54
C GLY A 325 -5.50 -6.25 -13.49
N VAL A 326 -4.83 -5.36 -12.74
CA VAL A 326 -3.82 -5.70 -11.73
C VAL A 326 -4.39 -5.61 -10.32
N SER A 327 -5.02 -4.48 -9.97
CA SER A 327 -5.59 -4.23 -8.64
C SER A 327 -6.72 -3.19 -8.67
N SER A 328 -7.51 -3.17 -7.61
CA SER A 328 -8.47 -2.10 -7.32
C SER A 328 -7.82 -0.90 -6.62
N LEU A 329 -6.60 -1.08 -6.07
CA LEU A 329 -5.82 -0.03 -5.44
C LEU A 329 -5.39 0.96 -6.53
N THR A 330 -5.85 2.20 -6.39
CA THR A 330 -5.61 3.28 -7.36
C THR A 330 -4.61 4.31 -6.85
N SER A 331 -4.45 4.40 -5.53
CA SER A 331 -3.46 5.29 -4.92
C SER A 331 -3.00 4.78 -3.57
N TRP A 332 -1.72 4.96 -3.29
CA TRP A 332 -1.09 4.78 -1.99
C TRP A 332 -0.22 6.00 -1.67
N GLN A 333 -0.31 6.49 -0.45
CA GLN A 333 0.59 7.50 0.10
C GLN A 333 1.08 7.05 1.47
N GLN A 334 2.36 7.32 1.76
CA GLN A 334 2.91 7.01 3.07
C GLN A 334 3.96 8.03 3.49
N ARG A 335 3.92 8.43 4.76
CA ARG A 335 4.87 9.35 5.36
C ARG A 335 5.44 8.77 6.64
N THR A 336 6.76 8.67 6.69
CA THR A 336 7.49 8.27 7.89
C THR A 336 8.37 9.40 8.40
N TRP A 337 8.56 9.45 9.71
CA TRP A 337 9.57 10.30 10.36
C TRP A 337 10.43 9.43 11.26
N ASP A 338 11.74 9.38 11.00
CA ASP A 338 12.70 8.53 11.74
C ASP A 338 12.20 7.09 11.90
N GLY A 339 11.65 6.55 10.81
CA GLY A 339 11.12 5.20 10.67
C GLY A 339 9.73 4.97 11.25
N ARG A 340 9.08 5.96 11.87
CA ARG A 340 7.72 5.83 12.40
C ARG A 340 6.70 6.36 11.41
N ASP A 341 5.60 5.65 11.23
CA ASP A 341 4.51 6.13 10.39
C ASP A 341 3.81 7.35 11.04
N THR A 342 3.47 8.30 10.18
CA THR A 342 2.77 9.54 10.55
C THR A 342 1.49 9.73 9.75
N TYR A 343 1.49 9.25 8.51
CA TYR A 343 0.36 9.27 7.61
C TYR A 343 0.43 8.10 6.63
N ILE A 344 -0.68 7.40 6.45
CA ILE A 344 -0.85 6.39 5.39
C ILE A 344 -2.20 6.62 4.76
N ARG A 345 -2.30 6.56 3.43
CA ARG A 345 -3.57 6.57 2.72
C ARG A 345 -3.60 5.54 1.63
N THR A 346 -4.67 4.76 1.56
CA THR A 346 -4.98 3.87 0.44
C THR A 346 -6.32 4.28 -0.16
N THR A 347 -6.43 4.20 -1.49
CA THR A 347 -7.69 4.45 -2.21
C THR A 347 -8.01 3.27 -3.11
N ARG A 348 -9.07 2.54 -2.79
CA ARG A 348 -9.54 1.36 -3.53
C ARG A 348 -10.84 1.65 -4.25
N ARG A 349 -10.93 1.15 -5.46
CA ARG A 349 -12.05 1.40 -6.37
C ARG A 349 -13.14 0.35 -6.21
N GLY A 350 -14.39 0.76 -6.41
CA GLY A 350 -15.55 -0.13 -6.29
C GLY A 350 -16.84 0.51 -6.77
N PHE A 351 -17.95 -0.05 -6.29
CA PHE A 351 -19.30 0.42 -6.56
C PHE A 351 -20.15 0.43 -5.29
N VAL A 352 -21.16 1.31 -5.24
CA VAL A 352 -22.20 1.28 -4.21
C VAL A 352 -23.52 0.71 -4.76
N TYR A 353 -24.13 -0.20 -4.01
CA TYR A 353 -25.36 -0.92 -4.36
C TYR A 353 -26.53 -0.46 -3.47
N PRO A 354 -27.76 -0.38 -4.02
CA PRO A 354 -28.23 -1.16 -5.17
C PRO A 354 -28.06 -0.50 -6.55
N PHE A 355 -27.70 0.78 -6.61
CA PHE A 355 -27.67 1.56 -7.86
C PHE A 355 -26.45 1.32 -8.75
N ALA A 356 -25.50 0.50 -8.31
CA ALA A 356 -24.25 0.20 -9.02
C ALA A 356 -23.44 1.45 -9.39
N ALA A 357 -23.46 2.48 -8.53
CA ALA A 357 -22.77 3.74 -8.80
C ALA A 357 -21.27 3.63 -8.49
N PRO A 358 -20.37 4.12 -9.36
CA PRO A 358 -18.93 4.11 -9.12
C PRO A 358 -18.55 4.83 -7.82
N ALA A 359 -17.69 4.20 -7.02
CA ALA A 359 -17.27 4.72 -5.73
C ALA A 359 -15.82 4.33 -5.40
N THR A 360 -15.25 4.94 -4.37
CA THR A 360 -13.95 4.59 -3.81
C THR A 360 -14.02 4.46 -2.30
N LEU A 361 -13.35 3.45 -1.76
CA LEU A 361 -13.01 3.33 -0.35
C LEU A 361 -11.68 4.03 -0.12
N VAL A 362 -11.67 5.00 0.79
CA VAL A 362 -10.47 5.69 1.26
C VAL A 362 -10.22 5.26 2.69
N GLU A 363 -9.03 4.71 2.95
CA GLU A 363 -8.54 4.44 4.30
C GLU A 363 -7.38 5.39 4.58
N GLU A 364 -7.44 6.09 5.71
CA GLU A 364 -6.39 7.00 6.18
C GLU A 364 -5.96 6.62 7.59
N VAL A 365 -4.65 6.48 7.80
CA VAL A 365 -4.04 6.33 9.11
C VAL A 365 -3.32 7.61 9.45
N THR A 366 -3.61 8.18 10.62
CA THR A 366 -2.98 9.40 11.11
C THR A 366 -2.40 9.19 12.50
N ARG A 367 -1.22 9.75 12.75
CA ARG A 367 -0.64 9.83 14.09
C ARG A 367 -1.33 10.92 14.91
N GLU A 368 -1.94 10.53 16.02
CA GLU A 368 -2.59 11.43 16.97
C GLU A 368 -1.76 11.59 18.24
N PHE A 369 -1.88 12.74 18.89
CA PHE A 369 -1.25 13.06 20.17
C PHE A 369 -2.32 13.42 21.20
N LEU A 370 -2.42 12.64 22.26
CA LEU A 370 -3.34 12.90 23.37
C LEU A 370 -2.57 13.10 24.67
N ALA A 371 -2.80 14.23 25.33
CA ALA A 371 -2.35 14.43 26.71
C ALA A 371 -3.35 13.79 27.67
N ASP A 372 -2.88 12.95 28.59
CA ASP A 372 -3.73 12.48 29.69
C ASP A 372 -3.88 13.57 30.78
N ARG A 373 -4.71 13.29 31.80
CA ARG A 373 -4.97 14.23 32.90
C ARG A 373 -3.71 14.65 33.69
N SER A 374 -2.62 13.90 33.58
CA SER A 374 -1.33 14.23 34.20
C SER A 374 -0.45 15.13 33.33
N GLY A 375 -0.88 15.45 32.11
CA GLY A 375 -0.08 16.17 31.10
C GLY A 375 0.86 15.27 30.31
N THR A 376 0.83 13.95 30.53
CA THR A 376 1.66 13.01 29.76
C THR A 376 1.10 12.87 28.35
N VAL A 377 1.90 13.24 27.34
CA VAL A 377 1.52 13.11 25.92
C VAL A 377 1.77 11.68 25.44
N ARG A 378 0.73 11.08 24.88
CA ARG A 378 0.73 9.75 24.25
C ARG A 378 0.54 9.91 22.75
N ALA A 379 1.27 9.13 21.97
CA ALA A 379 1.15 9.10 20.51
C ALA A 379 0.74 7.70 20.05
N PHE A 380 -0.20 7.63 19.12
CA PHE A 380 -0.70 6.37 18.55
C PHE A 380 -1.31 6.64 17.17
N GLU A 381 -1.57 5.58 16.42
CA GLU A 381 -2.15 5.66 15.08
C GLU A 381 -3.65 5.36 15.11
N ARG A 382 -4.43 6.16 14.39
CA ARG A 382 -5.87 5.95 14.21
C ARG A 382 -6.19 5.74 12.73
N LEU A 383 -6.97 4.71 12.44
CA LEU A 383 -7.56 4.48 11.12
C LEU A 383 -8.91 5.18 11.00
N SER A 384 -9.10 5.91 9.90
CA SER A 384 -10.37 6.46 9.45
C SER A 384 -10.70 5.91 8.07
N GLN A 385 -11.91 5.39 7.89
CA GLN A 385 -12.40 4.89 6.61
C GLN A 385 -13.52 5.78 6.09
N ARG A 386 -13.59 5.97 4.76
CA ARG A 386 -14.66 6.73 4.08
C ARG A 386 -15.01 6.10 2.74
N VAL A 387 -16.28 6.15 2.36
CA VAL A 387 -16.73 5.85 1.00
C VAL A 387 -17.09 7.14 0.28
N ILE A 388 -16.55 7.31 -0.94
CA ILE A 388 -16.81 8.46 -1.81
C ILE A 388 -17.50 7.96 -3.08
N ILE A 389 -18.66 8.52 -3.41
CA ILE A 389 -19.40 8.25 -4.65
C ILE A 389 -18.89 9.21 -5.72
N ASN A 390 -18.40 8.64 -6.82
CA ASN A 390 -17.66 9.37 -7.86
C ASN A 390 -18.55 9.95 -8.96
N VAL A 391 -19.87 9.80 -8.83
CA VAL A 391 -20.88 10.31 -9.76
C VAL A 391 -21.96 11.08 -9.01
N ALA A 392 -22.48 12.14 -9.63
CA ALA A 392 -23.57 12.91 -9.03
C ALA A 392 -24.94 12.24 -9.22
N SER A 393 -25.14 11.54 -10.34
CA SER A 393 -26.40 10.90 -10.68
C SER A 393 -26.21 9.69 -11.59
N MET A 394 -27.16 8.77 -11.55
CA MET A 394 -27.25 7.59 -12.41
C MET A 394 -28.62 7.56 -13.10
N ASP A 395 -28.62 7.35 -14.42
CA ASP A 395 -29.81 7.01 -15.18
C ASP A 395 -30.03 5.49 -15.11
N LEU A 396 -31.16 5.07 -14.54
CA LEU A 396 -31.44 3.66 -14.27
C LEU A 396 -32.07 2.96 -15.47
N ASP A 397 -32.74 3.70 -16.35
CA ASP A 397 -33.43 3.14 -17.51
C ASP A 397 -32.50 3.07 -18.74
N ALA A 398 -31.53 3.99 -18.85
CA ALA A 398 -30.58 4.03 -19.97
C ALA A 398 -29.47 2.96 -19.90
N ALA A 399 -29.41 2.17 -18.83
CA ALA A 399 -28.37 1.18 -18.63
C ALA A 399 -28.58 -0.07 -19.52
N ASP A 400 -27.60 -0.40 -20.37
CA ASP A 400 -27.69 -1.60 -21.22
C ASP A 400 -27.94 -2.87 -20.40
N GLY A 401 -28.84 -3.71 -20.90
CA GLY A 401 -29.24 -4.94 -20.26
C GLY A 401 -30.08 -4.78 -19.00
N VAL A 402 -30.61 -3.58 -18.70
CA VAL A 402 -31.55 -3.38 -17.58
C VAL A 402 -32.76 -4.32 -17.71
N PRO A 403 -33.10 -5.10 -16.67
CA PRO A 403 -34.29 -5.95 -16.67
C PRO A 403 -35.57 -5.13 -16.82
N HIS A 404 -36.54 -5.67 -17.55
CA HIS A 404 -37.90 -5.12 -17.66
C HIS A 404 -37.93 -3.62 -18.05
N ALA A 405 -36.98 -3.16 -18.87
CA ALA A 405 -36.84 -1.77 -19.28
C ALA A 405 -36.77 -0.78 -18.10
N GLY A 406 -36.18 -1.20 -16.97
CA GLY A 406 -36.04 -0.38 -15.77
C GLY A 406 -37.25 -0.39 -14.83
N LEU A 407 -38.40 -0.91 -15.27
CA LEU A 407 -39.67 -0.89 -14.51
C LEU A 407 -39.64 -1.68 -13.19
N GLY A 408 -38.56 -2.42 -12.91
CA GLY A 408 -38.33 -3.04 -11.60
C GLY A 408 -38.03 -2.05 -10.47
N ALA A 409 -37.72 -0.79 -10.78
CA ALA A 409 -37.49 0.28 -9.80
C ALA A 409 -38.52 1.42 -9.97
N PRO A 410 -39.02 2.01 -8.87
CA PRO A 410 -39.94 3.16 -8.93
C PRO A 410 -39.25 4.45 -9.42
N PHE A 411 -37.93 4.45 -9.57
CA PHE A 411 -37.15 5.60 -10.03
C PHE A 411 -36.51 5.32 -11.39
N SER A 412 -36.58 6.30 -12.29
CA SER A 412 -35.87 6.31 -13.59
C SER A 412 -34.45 6.88 -13.46
N ARG A 413 -34.22 7.73 -12.45
CA ARG A 413 -32.93 8.36 -12.17
C ARG A 413 -32.73 8.53 -10.67
N VAL A 414 -31.49 8.41 -10.22
CA VAL A 414 -31.10 8.76 -8.84
C VAL A 414 -29.98 9.79 -8.84
N THR A 415 -30.02 10.72 -7.89
CA THR A 415 -29.01 11.75 -7.65
C THR A 415 -28.52 11.62 -6.21
N PHE A 416 -27.22 11.44 -6.02
CA PHE A 416 -26.59 11.28 -4.71
C PHE A 416 -26.35 12.66 -4.09
N ARG A 417 -27.07 12.97 -3.00
CA ARG A 417 -26.84 14.20 -2.24
C ARG A 417 -25.67 14.03 -1.28
N THR A 418 -25.60 12.87 -0.64
CA THR A 418 -24.43 12.44 0.13
C THR A 418 -23.42 11.80 -0.81
N ARG A 419 -22.35 12.53 -1.17
CA ARG A 419 -21.26 11.99 -2.02
C ARG A 419 -20.08 11.43 -1.25
N ALA A 420 -19.95 11.74 0.03
CA ALA A 420 -18.90 11.20 0.89
C ALA A 420 -19.51 10.87 2.26
N THR A 421 -19.14 9.72 2.81
CA THR A 421 -19.51 9.37 4.19
C THR A 421 -18.69 10.20 5.19
N PRO A 422 -19.18 10.37 6.43
CA PRO A 422 -18.31 10.67 7.55
C PRO A 422 -17.30 9.51 7.77
N ALA A 423 -16.49 9.59 8.82
CA ALA A 423 -15.70 8.44 9.25
C ALA A 423 -16.67 7.27 9.56
N ILE A 424 -16.44 6.15 8.88
CA ILE A 424 -17.24 4.93 9.01
C ILE A 424 -16.36 3.81 9.53
N THR A 425 -17.02 2.76 10.00
CA THR A 425 -16.46 1.44 10.21
C THR A 425 -17.01 0.50 9.14
N GLY A 426 -16.36 -0.65 8.97
CA GLY A 426 -16.81 -1.68 8.05
C GLY A 426 -16.09 -2.98 8.28
N VAL A 427 -16.85 -4.03 8.58
CA VAL A 427 -16.30 -5.39 8.61
C VAL A 427 -16.44 -5.99 7.22
N ALA A 428 -15.31 -6.13 6.53
CA ALA A 428 -15.26 -6.77 5.22
C ALA A 428 -15.86 -8.17 5.29
N THR A 429 -16.91 -8.42 4.51
CA THR A 429 -17.57 -9.72 4.43
C THR A 429 -16.91 -10.57 3.35
N PRO A 430 -16.36 -11.76 3.69
CA PRO A 430 -15.71 -12.62 2.72
C PRO A 430 -16.77 -13.31 1.86
N LEU A 431 -16.87 -12.91 0.59
CA LEU A 431 -17.66 -13.61 -0.40
C LEU A 431 -16.83 -14.66 -1.15
N SER A 432 -17.51 -15.68 -1.69
CA SER A 432 -16.91 -16.75 -2.46
C SER A 432 -16.85 -16.44 -3.96
N GLY A 433 -16.20 -17.30 -4.74
CA GLY A 433 -16.10 -17.15 -6.20
C GLY A 433 -15.30 -15.91 -6.62
N GLU A 434 -15.82 -15.16 -7.58
CA GLU A 434 -15.16 -13.99 -8.16
C GLU A 434 -14.96 -12.84 -7.15
N TRP A 435 -15.69 -12.83 -6.03
CA TRP A 435 -15.54 -11.87 -4.94
C TRP A 435 -14.52 -12.28 -3.87
N ARG A 436 -13.80 -13.40 -4.07
CA ARG A 436 -12.73 -13.78 -3.14
C ARG A 436 -11.63 -12.71 -3.14
N GLY A 437 -11.23 -12.27 -1.95
CA GLY A 437 -10.08 -11.36 -1.77
C GLY A 437 -10.37 -9.90 -2.10
N VAL A 438 -11.63 -9.47 -2.04
CA VAL A 438 -12.03 -8.06 -2.20
C VAL A 438 -12.97 -7.64 -1.09
N THR A 439 -12.97 -6.35 -0.79
CA THR A 439 -13.77 -5.77 0.28
C THR A 439 -15.23 -5.60 -0.11
N VAL A 440 -16.14 -6.14 0.68
CA VAL A 440 -17.60 -5.96 0.53
C VAL A 440 -18.22 -5.73 1.91
N PHE A 441 -18.89 -4.61 2.12
CA PHE A 441 -19.52 -4.28 3.41
C PHE A 441 -20.58 -3.18 3.26
N VAL A 442 -21.42 -3.05 4.29
CA VAL A 442 -22.30 -1.89 4.46
C VAL A 442 -21.59 -0.92 5.39
N PRO A 443 -21.32 0.33 4.98
CA PRO A 443 -20.77 1.36 5.87
C PRO A 443 -21.60 1.52 7.13
N GLU A 444 -20.94 1.44 8.27
CA GLU A 444 -21.54 1.63 9.58
C GLU A 444 -20.91 2.84 10.27
N LEU A 445 -21.67 3.52 11.12
CA LEU A 445 -21.13 4.52 12.02
C LEU A 445 -20.47 3.84 13.23
N ALA A 446 -19.78 4.61 14.06
CA ALA A 446 -19.06 4.06 15.22
C ALA A 446 -19.96 3.28 16.20
N GLY A 447 -21.27 3.57 16.25
CA GLY A 447 -22.25 2.85 17.07
C GLY A 447 -22.74 1.51 16.47
N GLY A 448 -22.32 1.17 15.24
CA GLY A 448 -22.73 -0.04 14.52
C GLY A 448 -23.98 0.12 13.66
N GLU A 449 -24.62 1.29 13.67
CA GLU A 449 -25.75 1.59 12.79
C GLU A 449 -25.31 1.77 11.33
N PRO A 450 -26.04 1.20 10.34
CA PRO A 450 -25.77 1.45 8.94
C PRO A 450 -25.89 2.94 8.60
N PHE A 451 -24.89 3.49 7.91
CA PHE A 451 -24.92 4.87 7.46
C PHE A 451 -25.93 5.06 6.32
N ALA A 452 -26.91 5.95 6.52
CA ALA A 452 -27.92 6.26 5.51
C ALA A 452 -27.48 7.41 4.60
N PHE A 453 -27.41 7.14 3.29
CA PHE A 453 -27.12 8.12 2.25
C PHE A 453 -28.39 8.87 1.87
N THR A 454 -28.31 10.20 1.75
CA THR A 454 -29.40 11.01 1.20
C THR A 454 -29.36 10.98 -0.32
N ILE A 455 -30.47 10.59 -0.94
CA ILE A 455 -30.62 10.39 -2.38
C ILE A 455 -31.90 11.09 -2.84
N THR A 456 -31.88 11.64 -4.06
CA THR A 456 -33.09 12.12 -4.74
C THR A 456 -33.39 11.19 -5.92
N GLY A 457 -34.55 10.55 -5.93
CA GLY A 457 -35.03 9.73 -7.05
C GLY A 457 -36.02 10.51 -7.91
N ARG A 458 -35.91 10.40 -9.24
CA ARG A 458 -36.98 10.82 -10.16
C ARG A 458 -37.92 9.64 -10.35
N ASP A 459 -39.15 9.73 -9.86
CA ASP A 459 -40.13 8.65 -9.91
C ASP A 459 -40.70 8.44 -11.33
N ARG A 460 -41.65 7.50 -11.48
CA ARG A 460 -42.28 7.22 -12.78
C ARG A 460 -43.32 8.25 -13.21
N ALA A 461 -43.82 9.08 -12.28
CA ALA A 461 -44.67 10.23 -12.58
C ALA A 461 -43.85 11.49 -12.91
N GLY A 462 -42.54 11.45 -12.74
CA GLY A 462 -41.61 12.54 -13.04
C GLY A 462 -41.27 13.43 -11.84
N HIS A 463 -41.79 13.14 -10.65
CA HIS A 463 -41.51 13.87 -9.42
C HIS A 463 -40.11 13.57 -8.89
N SER A 464 -39.51 14.55 -8.21
CA SER A 464 -38.23 14.37 -7.50
C SER A 464 -38.48 14.13 -6.02
N ILE A 465 -38.10 12.95 -5.53
CA ILE A 465 -38.38 12.50 -4.17
C ILE A 465 -37.07 12.28 -3.42
N ALA A 466 -36.89 12.96 -2.30
CA ALA A 466 -35.76 12.73 -1.41
C ALA A 466 -36.04 11.54 -0.48
N PHE A 467 -35.06 10.67 -0.30
CA PHE A 467 -35.11 9.55 0.62
C PHE A 467 -33.73 9.24 1.18
N GLU A 468 -33.69 8.45 2.25
CA GLU A 468 -32.45 8.04 2.90
C GLU A 468 -32.37 6.51 2.95
N MET A 469 -31.22 5.94 2.61
CA MET A 469 -31.01 4.49 2.71
C MET A 469 -29.53 4.14 2.90
N PRO A 470 -29.21 3.03 3.58
CA PRO A 470 -27.88 2.46 3.54
C PRO A 470 -27.54 1.94 2.14
N LEU A 471 -26.27 2.05 1.77
CA LEU A 471 -25.74 1.48 0.53
C LEU A 471 -24.62 0.49 0.85
N LEU A 472 -24.51 -0.59 0.09
CA LEU A 472 -23.40 -1.54 0.20
C LEU A 472 -22.23 -1.07 -0.67
N PHE A 473 -21.01 -0.96 -0.11
CA PHE A 473 -19.79 -0.82 -0.90
C PHE A 473 -19.23 -2.20 -1.28
N ALA A 474 -18.85 -2.36 -2.54
CA ALA A 474 -18.14 -3.54 -3.02
C ALA A 474 -16.99 -3.13 -3.94
N GLU A 475 -15.78 -3.52 -3.57
CA GLU A 475 -14.55 -3.31 -4.34
C GLU A 475 -14.63 -4.03 -5.69
N ASP A 476 -14.12 -3.41 -6.75
CA ASP A 476 -14.10 -4.01 -8.07
C ASP A 476 -12.86 -4.87 -8.30
N LYS A 477 -13.01 -5.96 -9.08
CA LYS A 477 -11.91 -6.84 -9.41
C LYS A 477 -12.08 -7.40 -10.80
N LEU A 478 -11.06 -7.19 -11.61
CA LEU A 478 -10.88 -7.88 -12.87
C LEU A 478 -9.99 -9.11 -12.61
N VAL A 479 -10.59 -10.28 -12.73
CA VAL A 479 -9.94 -11.59 -12.61
C VAL A 479 -9.49 -12.02 -14.00
N SER A 480 -8.18 -12.25 -14.14
CA SER A 480 -7.55 -12.68 -15.39
C SER A 480 -8.16 -13.96 -15.98
N LEU A 481 -8.03 -13.98 -17.30
CA LEU A 481 -8.47 -14.90 -18.34
C LEU A 481 -7.90 -16.32 -18.15
N LYS A 482 -8.74 -17.34 -18.30
CA LYS A 482 -8.28 -18.60 -18.88
C LYS A 482 -7.70 -18.31 -20.28
N PRO A 483 -6.81 -19.16 -20.84
CA PRO A 483 -6.31 -19.01 -22.21
C PRO A 483 -7.39 -18.81 -23.30
N SER A 484 -8.66 -19.07 -22.98
CA SER A 484 -9.85 -18.94 -23.82
C SER A 484 -10.42 -17.52 -24.01
N GLY A 485 -9.79 -16.45 -23.52
CA GLY A 485 -10.18 -15.08 -23.90
C GLY A 485 -11.40 -14.46 -23.18
N SER A 486 -12.04 -15.13 -22.21
CA SER A 486 -13.18 -14.57 -21.46
C SER A 486 -12.74 -13.80 -20.21
N ALA A 487 -12.84 -12.46 -20.21
CA ALA A 487 -12.52 -11.68 -19.02
C ALA A 487 -13.56 -11.99 -17.93
N ARG A 488 -13.10 -12.15 -16.68
CA ARG A 488 -13.97 -12.37 -15.53
C ARG A 488 -13.87 -11.15 -14.64
N ALA A 489 -14.99 -10.53 -14.33
CA ALA A 489 -15.03 -9.52 -13.29
C ALA A 489 -16.04 -9.91 -12.23
N ASN A 490 -15.78 -9.55 -10.98
CA ASN A 490 -16.71 -9.80 -9.87
C ASN A 490 -18.06 -9.07 -10.05
N PHE A 491 -18.10 -8.03 -10.87
CA PHE A 491 -19.32 -7.29 -11.21
C PHE A 491 -19.97 -7.71 -12.56
N THR A 492 -19.54 -8.83 -13.16
CA THR A 492 -20.17 -9.44 -14.35
C THR A 492 -21.06 -10.63 -13.96
N LYS A 493 -21.78 -11.24 -14.92
CA LYS A 493 -22.81 -12.29 -14.75
C LYS A 493 -22.68 -13.20 -13.52
N THR A 494 -21.58 -13.94 -13.39
CA THR A 494 -21.41 -14.90 -12.27
C THR A 494 -21.22 -14.18 -10.94
N GLY A 495 -20.38 -13.15 -10.91
CA GLY A 495 -20.12 -12.39 -9.69
C GLY A 495 -21.34 -11.56 -9.26
N SER A 496 -22.05 -10.92 -10.18
CA SER A 496 -23.32 -10.23 -9.91
C SER A 496 -24.38 -11.16 -9.32
N ARG A 497 -24.37 -12.46 -9.66
CA ARG A 497 -25.26 -13.44 -9.03
C ARG A 497 -24.90 -13.68 -7.57
N ALA A 498 -23.62 -13.85 -7.27
CA ALA A 498 -23.16 -14.01 -5.89
C ALA A 498 -23.46 -12.76 -5.06
N LEU A 499 -23.20 -11.57 -5.62
CA LEU A 499 -23.51 -10.30 -4.96
C LEU A 499 -25.01 -10.13 -4.72
N ARG A 500 -25.86 -10.48 -5.70
CA ARG A 500 -27.32 -10.46 -5.53
C ARG A 500 -27.76 -11.34 -4.37
N THR A 501 -27.27 -12.58 -4.32
CA THR A 501 -27.62 -13.51 -3.24
C THR A 501 -27.23 -12.93 -1.88
N TYR A 502 -26.05 -12.33 -1.77
CA TYR A 502 -25.60 -11.67 -0.55
C TYR A 502 -26.46 -10.45 -0.20
N TYR A 503 -26.60 -9.48 -1.12
CA TYR A 503 -27.33 -8.23 -0.89
C TYR A 503 -28.79 -8.47 -0.52
N ASN A 504 -29.49 -9.36 -1.24
CA ASN A 504 -30.89 -9.67 -0.99
C ASN A 504 -31.09 -10.44 0.33
N GLY A 505 -30.04 -11.14 0.80
CA GLY A 505 -30.02 -11.81 2.10
C GLY A 505 -29.67 -10.90 3.28
N LEU A 506 -29.31 -9.62 3.05
CA LEU A 506 -29.03 -8.69 4.14
C LEU A 506 -30.31 -8.39 4.95
N PRO A 507 -30.18 -8.09 6.26
CA PRO A 507 -31.29 -7.56 7.05
C PRO A 507 -31.92 -6.35 6.37
N GLU A 508 -33.25 -6.23 6.45
CA GLU A 508 -34.01 -5.15 5.81
C GLU A 508 -33.44 -3.76 6.16
N ALA A 509 -33.02 -3.55 7.41
CA ALA A 509 -32.42 -2.30 7.87
C ALA A 509 -31.17 -1.87 7.08
N LYS A 510 -30.48 -2.79 6.38
CA LYS A 510 -29.30 -2.52 5.55
C LYS A 510 -29.63 -2.27 4.06
N ARG A 511 -30.89 -2.41 3.67
CA ARG A 511 -31.37 -2.28 2.28
C ARG A 511 -32.72 -1.56 2.12
N ARG A 512 -33.25 -1.00 3.22
CA ARG A 512 -34.49 -0.23 3.27
C ARG A 512 -34.23 1.26 3.08
N ALA A 513 -35.00 1.87 2.19
CA ALA A 513 -35.10 3.32 2.06
C ALA A 513 -36.24 3.86 2.92
N ASN A 514 -35.95 4.89 3.71
CA ASN A 514 -36.94 5.69 4.41
C ASN A 514 -37.46 6.78 3.47
N MET A 515 -38.75 6.66 3.12
CA MET A 515 -39.44 7.56 2.20
C MET A 515 -40.19 8.68 2.93
N ARG A 516 -40.27 8.63 4.27
CA ARG A 516 -40.91 9.63 5.14
C ARG A 516 -42.37 9.97 4.74
N GLY A 517 -43.10 9.00 4.19
CA GLY A 517 -44.49 9.19 3.74
C GLY A 517 -44.63 9.93 2.41
N ALA A 518 -43.55 10.15 1.66
CA ALA A 518 -43.59 10.84 0.37
C ALA A 518 -44.49 10.10 -0.64
N TYR A 519 -45.21 10.86 -1.46
CA TYR A 519 -45.99 10.31 -2.56
C TYR A 519 -45.07 9.86 -3.68
N VAL A 520 -44.96 8.54 -3.87
CA VAL A 520 -44.13 7.92 -4.91
C VAL A 520 -45.00 7.47 -6.06
N GLY A 521 -44.79 8.03 -7.25
CA GLY A 521 -45.38 7.57 -8.50
C GLY A 521 -44.74 6.27 -8.98
N PHE A 522 -45.41 5.15 -8.78
CA PHE A 522 -44.91 3.81 -9.15
C PHE A 522 -45.04 3.51 -10.65
N ALA A 523 -45.90 4.25 -11.35
CA ALA A 523 -46.06 4.19 -12.80
C ALA A 523 -46.36 5.59 -13.34
N ALA A 524 -46.17 5.78 -14.65
CA ALA A 524 -46.58 7.02 -15.31
C ALA A 524 -48.11 7.16 -15.23
N SER A 525 -48.60 8.33 -14.82
CA SER A 525 -50.02 8.68 -14.91
C SER A 525 -50.19 10.18 -15.11
N ALA A 526 -51.24 10.57 -15.85
CA ALA A 526 -51.63 11.97 -16.04
C ALA A 526 -52.46 12.52 -14.86
N ASP A 527 -53.14 11.66 -14.10
CA ASP A 527 -54.06 12.04 -13.00
C ASP A 527 -53.49 11.78 -11.60
N GLY A 528 -52.26 11.25 -11.50
CA GLY A 528 -51.62 10.93 -10.23
C GLY A 528 -52.12 9.66 -9.52
N SER A 529 -53.04 8.89 -10.12
CA SER A 529 -53.60 7.63 -9.56
C SER A 529 -52.57 6.55 -9.23
N THR A 530 -51.33 6.70 -9.72
CA THR A 530 -50.20 5.80 -9.50
C THR A 530 -49.26 6.25 -8.39
N SER A 531 -49.58 7.35 -7.69
CA SER A 531 -48.78 7.91 -6.60
C SER A 531 -49.34 7.50 -5.25
N MET A 532 -48.53 6.82 -4.42
CA MET A 532 -48.96 6.35 -3.10
C MET A 532 -48.10 6.96 -1.97
N PRO A 533 -48.69 7.33 -0.83
CA PRO A 533 -47.96 7.83 0.34
C PRO A 533 -47.07 6.71 0.93
N THR A 534 -45.80 6.71 0.57
CA THR A 534 -44.90 5.60 0.82
C THR A 534 -44.07 5.86 2.07
N ALA A 535 -44.14 4.98 3.06
CA ALA A 535 -43.32 5.03 4.26
C ALA A 535 -41.90 4.50 4.01
N SER A 536 -41.77 3.38 3.31
CA SER A 536 -40.48 2.76 3.02
C SER A 536 -40.46 1.94 1.73
N LEU A 537 -39.27 1.78 1.14
CA LEU A 537 -39.00 0.87 0.03
C LEU A 537 -37.90 -0.11 0.41
N ASP A 538 -38.13 -1.41 0.26
CA ASP A 538 -37.10 -2.43 0.41
C ASP A 538 -36.47 -2.75 -0.95
N TRP A 539 -35.15 -2.69 -1.01
CA TRP A 539 -34.41 -2.91 -2.25
C TRP A 539 -33.81 -4.32 -2.32
N HIS A 540 -33.81 -4.85 -3.53
CA HIS A 540 -33.08 -6.02 -3.99
C HIS A 540 -32.20 -5.64 -5.18
N LEU A 541 -31.25 -6.52 -5.48
CA LEU A 541 -30.57 -6.56 -6.76
C LEU A 541 -31.29 -7.52 -7.69
N ASP A 542 -31.39 -7.13 -8.96
CA ASP A 542 -31.65 -8.02 -10.07
C ASP A 542 -30.43 -8.11 -11.00
N ILE A 543 -30.46 -9.07 -11.91
CA ILE A 543 -29.36 -9.33 -12.85
C ILE A 543 -29.88 -9.02 -14.26
N GLY A 544 -29.12 -8.23 -15.02
CA GLY A 544 -29.50 -7.83 -16.37
C GLY A 544 -29.53 -8.98 -17.39
N THR A 545 -29.57 -8.64 -18.68
CA THR A 545 -29.13 -9.48 -19.82
C THR A 545 -28.37 -8.60 -20.80
N PRO A 546 -27.02 -8.64 -20.87
CA PRO A 546 -26.28 -7.63 -21.59
C PRO A 546 -26.42 -7.88 -23.09
N ARG A 547 -26.37 -6.81 -23.89
CA ARG A 547 -26.29 -6.96 -25.34
C ARG A 547 -24.85 -7.24 -25.82
N GLY A 548 -23.85 -7.02 -24.97
CA GLY A 548 -22.42 -7.25 -25.24
C GLY A 548 -21.80 -8.46 -24.52
N SER A 549 -20.52 -8.72 -24.78
CA SER A 549 -19.77 -9.81 -24.13
C SER A 549 -19.42 -9.46 -22.68
N SER A 550 -19.13 -10.47 -21.84
CA SER A 550 -18.64 -10.22 -20.47
C SER A 550 -17.34 -9.42 -20.45
N SER A 551 -16.56 -9.51 -21.53
CA SER A 551 -15.32 -8.78 -21.71
C SER A 551 -15.54 -7.29 -21.95
N ASP A 552 -16.61 -6.91 -22.65
CA ASP A 552 -16.95 -5.50 -22.88
C ASP A 552 -17.42 -4.84 -21.59
N LEU A 553 -18.28 -5.52 -20.82
CA LEU A 553 -18.72 -5.05 -19.51
C LEU A 553 -17.55 -4.87 -18.53
N ALA A 554 -16.59 -5.79 -18.53
CA ALA A 554 -15.40 -5.71 -17.71
C ALA A 554 -14.54 -4.49 -18.08
N ARG A 555 -14.35 -4.24 -19.39
CA ARG A 555 -13.58 -3.11 -19.91
C ARG A 555 -14.24 -1.77 -19.61
N GLU A 556 -15.54 -1.67 -19.83
CA GLU A 556 -16.33 -0.47 -19.54
C GLU A 556 -16.60 -0.30 -18.03
N ARG A 557 -16.23 -1.30 -17.21
CA ARG A 557 -16.43 -1.33 -15.77
C ARG A 557 -17.89 -1.09 -15.40
N ARG A 558 -18.79 -1.82 -16.07
CA ARG A 558 -20.23 -1.70 -15.90
C ARG A 558 -20.77 -2.88 -15.11
N PRO A 559 -21.19 -2.66 -13.85
CA PRO A 559 -21.80 -3.72 -13.07
C PRO A 559 -23.09 -4.20 -13.71
N TYR A 560 -23.30 -5.51 -13.60
CA TYR A 560 -24.44 -6.20 -14.18
C TYR A 560 -25.52 -6.51 -13.13
N SER A 561 -25.57 -5.67 -12.10
CA SER A 561 -26.55 -5.71 -11.01
C SER A 561 -27.37 -4.43 -11.05
N PHE A 562 -28.68 -4.58 -11.05
CA PHE A 562 -29.63 -3.47 -11.20
C PHE A 562 -30.50 -3.36 -9.95
N PRO A 563 -30.90 -2.15 -9.54
CA PRO A 563 -31.81 -1.98 -8.42
C PRO A 563 -33.19 -2.50 -8.78
N ARG A 564 -33.82 -3.23 -7.86
CA ARG A 564 -35.20 -3.69 -7.95
C ARG A 564 -35.91 -3.44 -6.63
N MET A 565 -37.12 -2.92 -6.69
CA MET A 565 -37.99 -2.84 -5.53
C MET A 565 -38.53 -4.23 -5.21
N GLU A 566 -38.31 -4.68 -3.97
CA GLU A 566 -38.92 -5.90 -3.45
C GLU A 566 -40.32 -5.61 -2.91
N ARG A 567 -40.42 -4.58 -2.05
CA ARG A 567 -41.64 -4.24 -1.32
C ARG A 567 -41.71 -2.74 -1.07
N ALA A 568 -42.92 -2.19 -1.09
CA ALA A 568 -43.22 -0.85 -0.61
C ALA A 568 -44.19 -0.94 0.58
N THR A 569 -43.97 -0.12 1.61
CA THR A 569 -44.93 0.08 2.71
C THR A 569 -45.64 1.39 2.48
N ILE A 570 -46.97 1.36 2.38
CA ILE A 570 -47.81 2.52 2.08
C ILE A 570 -48.62 2.87 3.33
N ASN A 571 -48.73 4.16 3.64
CA ASN A 571 -49.62 4.66 4.68
C ASN A 571 -51.04 4.74 4.12
N VAL A 572 -51.94 3.87 4.57
CA VAL A 572 -53.35 3.88 4.12
C VAL A 572 -54.16 4.88 4.92
#